data_AF-A0A2V9LKM2-F1
#
_entry.id   AF-A0A2V9LKM2-F1
#
_cell.length_a   1.000
_cell.length_b   1.000
_cell.length_c   1.000
_cell.angle_alpha   90.00
_cell.angle_beta   90.00
_cell.angle_gamma   90.00
#
_symmetry.space_group_name_H-M   'P 1'
#
loop_
_entity.id
_entity.type
_entity.pdbx_description
1 polymer ?
#
loop_
_entity_poly.entity_id
_entity_poly.type
_entity_poly.pdbx_seq_one_letter_code
_entity_poly.pdbx_strand_id
1 'polypeptide(L)'
;MKRQLWIVLLTALASVMGLAQAAAQSSQTESLGDLARKVREEKAKSGTKPVKVYTNDDIPKNVVIGVAPTPVVETATPQTGAGEVHDESYYRKAKQEIMDRKQLHERELAVLQQKLSQNQVQFYPDPNKSLLQEYTRSDINKLQQDIDKKKGEIAGDDKALADLEDQLRREGGEPGWLR
;
A
#
# COMPACT_ATOMS: atom_id res chain seq x y z
N MET A 1 -0.15 55.49 -59.93
CA MET A 1 -0.45 54.04 -59.83
C MET A 1 0.11 53.52 -58.50
N LYS A 2 -0.58 52.62 -57.76
CA LYS A 2 -0.30 52.05 -56.41
C LYS A 2 -1.38 52.26 -55.32
N ARG A 3 -2.66 52.49 -55.69
CA ARG A 3 -3.82 52.47 -54.75
C ARG A 3 -5.09 51.89 -55.40
N GLN A 4 -4.95 50.82 -56.19
CA GLN A 4 -6.07 50.13 -56.88
C GLN A 4 -5.83 48.61 -56.98
N LEU A 5 -5.14 48.01 -55.99
CA LEU A 5 -4.76 46.58 -56.02
C LEU A 5 -5.10 45.82 -54.72
N TRP A 6 -5.98 46.38 -53.89
CA TRP A 6 -6.35 45.85 -52.56
C TRP A 6 -7.87 45.74 -52.34
N ILE A 7 -8.68 45.90 -53.40
CA ILE A 7 -10.16 45.88 -53.32
C ILE A 7 -10.77 44.64 -53.98
N VAL A 8 -10.02 43.90 -54.82
CA VAL A 8 -10.51 42.66 -55.47
C VAL A 8 -10.32 41.42 -54.58
N LEU A 9 -9.52 41.50 -53.51
CA LEU A 9 -9.35 40.40 -52.54
C LEU A 9 -10.38 40.42 -51.39
N LEU A 10 -11.49 41.14 -51.54
CA LEU A 10 -12.47 41.39 -50.46
C LEU A 10 -13.90 40.88 -50.78
N THR A 11 -14.08 40.14 -51.88
CA THR A 11 -15.39 39.61 -52.31
C THR A 11 -15.31 38.14 -52.74
N ALA A 12 -14.68 37.29 -51.92
CA ALA A 12 -14.57 35.85 -52.18
C ALA A 12 -14.62 34.95 -50.91
N LEU A 13 -15.10 35.47 -49.77
CA LEU A 13 -15.26 34.67 -48.54
C LEU A 13 -16.56 34.96 -47.76
N ALA A 14 -17.63 35.32 -48.48
CA ALA A 14 -18.98 35.46 -47.93
C ALA A 14 -19.79 34.17 -48.13
N SER A 15 -19.37 33.06 -47.51
CA SER A 15 -20.06 31.75 -47.59
C SER A 15 -19.76 30.79 -46.42
N VAL A 16 -19.64 31.30 -45.18
CA VAL A 16 -19.64 30.44 -43.97
C VAL A 16 -20.47 31.09 -42.85
N MET A 17 -21.78 31.21 -43.06
CA MET A 17 -22.74 31.65 -42.04
C MET A 17 -23.86 30.61 -41.97
N GLY A 18 -23.59 29.48 -41.31
CA GLY A 18 -24.47 28.31 -41.39
C GLY A 18 -24.13 27.08 -40.55
N LEU A 19 -23.18 27.13 -39.61
CA LEU A 19 -23.04 26.09 -38.57
C LEU A 19 -22.94 26.73 -37.18
N ALA A 20 -24.11 27.08 -36.66
CA ALA A 20 -24.27 27.29 -35.22
C ALA A 20 -24.16 25.94 -34.48
N GLN A 21 -23.63 25.99 -33.25
CA GLN A 21 -24.00 25.09 -32.14
C GLN A 21 -23.99 23.57 -32.41
N ALA A 22 -22.80 22.96 -32.53
CA ALA A 22 -22.66 21.50 -32.47
C ALA A 22 -21.31 21.00 -31.90
N ALA A 23 -20.71 21.74 -30.96
CA ALA A 23 -19.42 21.37 -30.33
C ALA A 23 -19.41 21.52 -28.80
N ALA A 24 -20.58 21.47 -28.15
CA ALA A 24 -20.65 21.08 -26.76
C ALA A 24 -20.55 19.54 -26.68
N GLN A 25 -19.35 19.01 -26.95
CA GLN A 25 -19.08 17.59 -26.73
C GLN A 25 -19.07 17.33 -25.23
N SER A 26 -20.24 16.97 -24.71
CA SER A 26 -20.39 16.41 -23.37
C SER A 26 -19.63 15.08 -23.33
N SER A 27 -18.37 15.13 -22.90
CA SER A 27 -17.67 13.96 -22.40
C SER A 27 -18.45 13.49 -21.16
N GLN A 28 -19.36 12.54 -21.38
CA GLN A 28 -20.06 11.86 -20.29
C GLN A 28 -19.03 10.99 -19.57
N THR A 29 -18.30 11.60 -18.64
CA THR A 29 -17.62 10.87 -17.57
C THR A 29 -18.67 10.07 -16.83
N GLU A 30 -18.63 8.74 -16.96
CA GLU A 30 -19.49 7.85 -16.20
C GLU A 30 -19.39 8.24 -14.72
N SER A 31 -20.53 8.57 -14.10
CA SER A 31 -20.53 9.00 -12.71
C SER A 31 -20.03 7.86 -11.83
N LEU A 32 -19.29 8.18 -10.77
CA LEU A 32 -18.93 7.20 -9.73
C LEU A 32 -20.19 6.51 -9.17
N GLY A 33 -21.35 7.19 -9.20
CA GLY A 33 -22.65 6.61 -8.87
C GLY A 33 -23.13 5.55 -9.86
N ASP A 34 -22.92 5.75 -11.16
CA ASP A 34 -23.31 4.79 -12.20
C ASP A 34 -22.39 3.57 -12.19
N LEU A 35 -21.08 3.78 -12.00
CA LEU A 35 -20.10 2.73 -11.79
C LEU A 35 -20.43 1.88 -10.54
N ALA A 36 -20.78 2.54 -9.43
CA ALA A 36 -21.23 1.85 -8.21
C ALA A 36 -22.56 1.09 -8.42
N ARG A 37 -23.46 1.58 -9.25
CA ARG A 37 -24.73 0.92 -9.60
C ARG A 37 -24.48 -0.33 -10.46
N LYS A 38 -23.63 -0.21 -11.48
CA LYS A 38 -23.19 -1.32 -12.35
C LYS A 38 -22.50 -2.43 -11.56
N VAL A 39 -21.60 -2.09 -10.63
CA VAL A 39 -20.95 -3.08 -9.74
C VAL A 39 -21.96 -3.80 -8.83
N ARG A 40 -23.02 -3.12 -8.36
CA ARG A 40 -24.10 -3.79 -7.59
C ARG A 40 -24.93 -4.72 -8.48
N GLU A 41 -25.25 -4.32 -9.70
CA GLU A 41 -25.97 -5.17 -10.65
C GLU A 41 -25.14 -6.38 -11.09
N GLU A 42 -23.84 -6.21 -11.35
CA GLU A 42 -22.93 -7.30 -11.66
C GLU A 42 -22.83 -8.28 -10.49
N LYS A 43 -22.69 -7.80 -9.24
CA LYS A 43 -22.70 -8.66 -8.04
C LYS A 43 -24.04 -9.38 -7.82
N ALA A 44 -25.17 -8.75 -8.17
CA ALA A 44 -26.49 -9.38 -8.10
C ALA A 44 -26.65 -10.46 -9.18
N LYS A 45 -26.16 -10.21 -10.40
CA LYS A 45 -26.17 -11.16 -11.54
C LYS A 45 -25.16 -12.31 -11.34
N SER A 46 -24.04 -12.06 -10.66
CA SER A 46 -22.96 -13.04 -10.45
C SER A 46 -23.17 -13.98 -9.25
N GLY A 47 -24.38 -13.99 -8.66
CA GLY A 47 -24.88 -14.94 -7.65
C GLY A 47 -23.85 -15.50 -6.67
N THR A 48 -23.75 -14.92 -5.47
CA THR A 48 -22.79 -15.25 -4.40
C THR A 48 -22.41 -16.74 -4.38
N LYS A 49 -21.24 -17.06 -4.94
CA LYS A 49 -20.69 -18.42 -4.85
C LYS A 49 -20.57 -18.78 -3.37
N PRO A 50 -21.05 -19.97 -2.93
CA PRO A 50 -21.04 -20.31 -1.53
C PRO A 50 -19.60 -20.32 -1.01
N VAL A 51 -19.31 -19.41 -0.09
CA VAL A 51 -18.06 -19.39 0.66
C VAL A 51 -18.02 -20.68 1.47
N LYS A 52 -16.95 -21.47 1.32
CA LYS A 52 -16.75 -22.65 2.16
C LYS A 52 -16.50 -22.19 3.59
N VAL A 53 -17.53 -22.31 4.42
CA VAL A 53 -17.43 -22.09 5.87
C VAL A 53 -16.87 -23.37 6.46
N TYR A 54 -15.57 -23.35 6.78
CA TYR A 54 -14.94 -24.42 7.53
C TYR A 54 -15.38 -24.30 8.99
N THR A 55 -16.08 -25.30 9.51
CA THR A 55 -16.47 -25.36 10.93
C THR A 55 -15.54 -26.29 11.71
N ASN A 56 -15.73 -26.36 13.02
CA ASN A 56 -14.98 -27.28 13.89
C ASN A 56 -15.20 -28.77 13.55
N ASP A 57 -16.19 -29.09 12.71
CA ASP A 57 -16.48 -30.45 12.23
C ASP A 57 -15.66 -30.85 10.99
N ASP A 58 -15.10 -29.88 10.25
CA ASP A 58 -14.17 -30.11 9.13
C ASP A 58 -12.74 -30.43 9.60
N ILE A 59 -12.49 -30.40 10.91
CA ILE A 59 -11.21 -30.76 11.50
C ILE A 59 -11.09 -32.30 11.49
N PRO A 60 -10.04 -32.88 10.86
CA PRO A 60 -9.86 -34.31 10.82
C PRO A 60 -9.66 -34.87 12.24
N LYS A 61 -10.52 -35.82 12.64
CA LYS A 61 -10.59 -36.37 14.01
C LYS A 61 -9.40 -37.26 14.42
N ASN A 62 -8.33 -37.26 13.62
CA ASN A 62 -7.09 -38.00 13.85
C ASN A 62 -5.87 -37.09 14.11
N VAL A 63 -6.07 -35.81 14.45
CA VAL A 63 -4.99 -34.96 14.98
C VAL A 63 -4.64 -35.43 16.39
N VAL A 64 -3.81 -36.47 16.46
CA VAL A 64 -3.16 -36.92 17.70
C VAL A 64 -2.04 -35.94 18.03
N ILE A 65 -2.23 -35.19 19.11
CA ILE A 65 -1.15 -34.42 19.73
C ILE A 65 -0.23 -35.41 20.46
N GLY A 66 0.82 -35.88 19.77
CA GLY A 66 1.95 -36.57 20.40
C GLY A 66 2.27 -37.98 19.88
N VAL A 67 3.48 -38.09 19.30
CA VAL A 67 4.32 -39.31 19.12
C VAL A 67 3.81 -40.41 18.17
N ALA A 68 4.70 -40.85 17.28
CA ALA A 68 4.46 -41.77 16.15
C ALA A 68 4.37 -43.26 16.54
N PRO A 69 4.00 -44.13 15.58
CA PRO A 69 5.08 -44.85 14.88
C PRO A 69 4.92 -44.96 13.35
N THR A 70 6.04 -45.15 12.66
CA THR A 70 6.16 -45.38 11.21
C THR A 70 5.98 -46.87 10.83
N PRO A 71 5.81 -47.17 9.53
CA PRO A 71 6.90 -47.85 8.84
C PRO A 71 7.28 -47.25 7.47
N VAL A 72 8.61 -47.22 7.23
CA VAL A 72 9.38 -47.28 5.95
C VAL A 72 8.55 -47.48 4.66
N VAL A 73 8.79 -46.76 3.57
CA VAL A 73 10.07 -46.54 2.85
C VAL A 73 10.07 -45.11 2.25
N GLU A 74 11.18 -44.34 2.12
CA GLU A 74 12.61 -44.62 2.32
C GLU A 74 13.33 -43.52 3.16
N THR A 75 14.57 -43.16 2.83
CA THR A 75 15.51 -42.35 3.63
C THR A 75 15.51 -40.86 3.23
N ALA A 76 14.94 -40.02 4.07
CA ALA A 76 15.43 -38.67 4.31
C ALA A 76 15.49 -38.45 5.84
N THR A 77 16.70 -38.41 6.39
CA THR A 77 16.94 -38.36 7.84
C THR A 77 16.43 -37.06 8.48
N PRO A 78 15.79 -37.11 9.67
CA PRO A 78 15.52 -35.91 10.44
C PRO A 78 16.81 -35.40 11.08
N GLN A 79 17.37 -34.31 10.56
CA GLN A 79 18.47 -33.59 11.20
C GLN A 79 17.98 -32.30 11.87
N THR A 80 17.60 -32.41 13.13
CA THR A 80 17.81 -31.31 14.07
C THR A 80 19.29 -31.37 14.48
N GLY A 81 20.14 -30.48 13.95
CA GLY A 81 21.53 -30.37 14.40
C GLY A 81 22.63 -30.36 13.34
N ALA A 82 22.49 -29.51 12.32
CA ALA A 82 23.60 -28.88 11.60
C ALA A 82 23.10 -27.50 11.16
N GLY A 83 23.97 -26.49 11.06
CA GLY A 83 23.55 -25.14 10.66
C GLY A 83 22.94 -25.18 9.25
N GLU A 84 21.66 -24.86 9.13
CA GLU A 84 20.97 -24.76 7.84
C GLU A 84 21.56 -23.57 7.09
N VAL A 85 22.40 -23.84 6.09
CA VAL A 85 23.02 -22.81 5.25
C VAL A 85 21.96 -22.34 4.28
N HIS A 86 21.54 -21.08 4.41
CA HIS A 86 20.52 -20.50 3.56
C HIS A 86 21.09 -20.13 2.18
N ASP A 87 20.25 -20.19 1.16
CA ASP A 87 20.63 -19.90 -0.22
C ASP A 87 20.48 -18.41 -0.58
N GLU A 88 20.99 -18.02 -1.76
CA GLU A 88 20.83 -16.64 -2.26
C GLU A 88 19.35 -16.21 -2.32
N SER A 89 18.42 -17.12 -2.67
CA SER A 89 17.01 -16.76 -2.81
C SER A 89 16.37 -16.41 -1.46
N TYR A 90 16.70 -17.13 -0.39
CA TYR A 90 16.33 -16.78 0.98
C TYR A 90 16.85 -15.38 1.34
N TYR A 91 18.15 -15.12 1.18
CA TYR A 91 18.75 -13.84 1.58
C TYR A 91 18.17 -12.64 0.82
N ARG A 92 17.97 -12.78 -0.50
CA ARG A 92 17.33 -11.74 -1.33
C ARG A 92 15.90 -11.47 -0.88
N LYS A 93 15.12 -12.52 -0.64
CA LYS A 93 13.73 -12.40 -0.19
C LYS A 93 13.63 -11.78 1.21
N ALA A 94 14.43 -12.26 2.16
CA ALA A 94 14.47 -11.74 3.52
C ALA A 94 14.86 -10.25 3.56
N LYS A 95 15.89 -9.85 2.78
CA LYS A 95 16.27 -8.44 2.62
C LYS A 95 15.10 -7.62 2.06
N GLN A 96 14.44 -8.09 1.01
CA GLN A 96 13.32 -7.38 0.40
C GLN A 96 12.15 -7.21 1.39
N GLU A 97 11.77 -8.26 2.13
CA GLU A 97 10.69 -8.19 3.13
C GLU A 97 11.00 -7.19 4.27
N ILE A 98 12.26 -7.08 4.69
CA ILE A 98 12.69 -6.07 5.67
C ILE A 98 12.65 -4.66 5.06
N MET A 99 13.11 -4.48 3.81
CA MET A 99 13.09 -3.18 3.12
C MET A 99 11.66 -2.70 2.84
N ASP A 100 10.76 -3.58 2.37
CA ASP A 100 9.35 -3.25 2.11
C ASP A 100 8.63 -2.84 3.40
N ARG A 101 8.93 -3.53 4.52
CA ARG A 101 8.42 -3.19 5.86
C ARG A 101 8.99 -1.86 6.37
N LYS A 102 10.30 -1.63 6.24
CA LYS A 102 10.94 -0.35 6.59
C LYS A 102 10.32 0.81 5.80
N GLN A 103 10.14 0.66 4.49
CA GLN A 103 9.51 1.66 3.63
C GLN A 103 8.05 1.92 4.00
N LEU A 104 7.32 0.92 4.51
CA LEU A 104 5.99 1.13 5.10
C LEU A 104 6.08 1.98 6.38
N HIS A 105 6.96 1.61 7.31
CA HIS A 105 7.15 2.34 8.57
C HIS A 105 7.60 3.79 8.37
N GLU A 106 8.47 4.06 7.40
CA GLU A 106 8.90 5.42 7.00
C GLU A 106 7.73 6.26 6.46
N ARG A 107 6.87 5.68 5.62
CA ARG A 107 5.66 6.35 5.11
C ARG A 107 4.65 6.63 6.23
N GLU A 108 4.46 5.69 7.14
CA GLU A 108 3.60 5.87 8.31
C GLU A 108 4.14 6.96 9.25
N LEU A 109 5.45 6.98 9.50
CA LEU A 109 6.12 8.03 10.26
C LEU A 109 5.90 9.41 9.64
N ALA A 110 6.06 9.55 8.31
CA ALA A 110 5.81 10.81 7.60
C ALA A 110 4.35 11.28 7.76
N VAL A 111 3.38 10.37 7.66
CA VAL A 111 1.95 10.68 7.88
C VAL A 111 1.68 11.10 9.33
N LEU A 112 2.32 10.48 10.32
CA LEU A 112 2.18 10.87 11.72
C LEU A 112 2.79 12.25 12.00
N GLN A 113 3.96 12.55 11.43
CA GLN A 113 4.59 13.88 11.52
C GLN A 113 3.71 14.96 10.86
N GLN A 114 3.11 14.67 9.70
CA GLN A 114 2.15 15.58 9.05
C GLN A 114 0.91 15.82 9.93
N LYS A 115 0.35 14.77 10.54
CA LYS A 115 -0.78 14.88 11.48
C LYS A 115 -0.43 15.70 12.73
N LEU A 116 0.79 15.54 13.25
CA LEU A 116 1.28 16.31 14.40
C LEU A 116 1.36 17.81 14.05
N SER A 117 1.96 18.14 12.90
CA SER A 117 2.02 19.52 12.39
C SER A 117 0.61 20.13 12.20
N GLN A 118 -0.32 19.37 11.60
CA GLN A 118 -1.72 19.80 11.47
C GLN A 118 -2.39 20.07 12.83
N ASN A 119 -2.19 19.19 13.82
CA ASN A 119 -2.77 19.37 15.16
C ASN A 119 -2.17 20.57 15.92
N GLN A 120 -0.92 20.94 15.66
CA GLN A 120 -0.29 22.13 16.26
C GLN A 120 -0.82 23.45 15.69
N VAL A 121 -1.40 23.43 14.48
CA VAL A 121 -1.82 24.64 13.73
C VAL A 121 -3.36 24.81 13.70
N GLN A 122 -4.13 23.89 14.27
CA GLN A 122 -5.60 24.01 14.27
C GLN A 122 -6.09 25.16 15.17
N PHE A 123 -6.64 26.19 14.53
CA PHE A 123 -7.46 27.19 15.21
C PHE A 123 -8.89 26.66 15.39
N TYR A 124 -9.36 26.55 16.63
CA TYR A 124 -10.71 26.11 16.93
C TYR A 124 -11.69 27.31 16.94
N PRO A 125 -12.77 27.29 16.14
CA PRO A 125 -13.80 28.34 16.19
C PRO A 125 -14.57 28.39 17.52
N ASP A 126 -14.55 27.30 18.28
CA ASP A 126 -15.11 27.20 19.62
C ASP A 126 -14.00 27.44 20.68
N PRO A 127 -14.06 28.55 21.45
CA PRO A 127 -13.04 28.88 22.44
C PRO A 127 -12.99 27.88 23.61
N ASN A 128 -14.10 27.23 23.96
CA ASN A 128 -14.10 26.22 25.03
C ASN A 128 -13.31 24.98 24.59
N LYS A 129 -13.40 24.63 23.31
CA LYS A 129 -12.66 23.51 22.72
C LYS A 129 -11.16 23.80 22.65
N SER A 130 -10.79 25.04 22.29
CA SER A 130 -9.40 25.51 22.31
C SER A 130 -8.78 25.37 23.70
N LEU A 131 -9.46 25.88 24.73
CA LEU A 131 -9.03 25.76 26.14
C LEU A 131 -8.85 24.31 26.58
N LEU A 132 -9.82 23.43 26.28
CA LEU A 132 -9.73 22.00 26.62
C LEU A 132 -8.53 21.29 25.97
N GLN A 133 -8.21 21.63 24.72
CA GLN A 133 -7.03 21.08 24.04
C GLN A 133 -5.72 21.71 24.50
N GLU A 134 -5.68 22.99 24.88
CA GLU A 134 -4.52 23.60 25.54
C GLU A 134 -4.18 22.91 26.87
N TYR A 135 -5.18 22.61 27.70
CA TYR A 135 -4.99 21.96 29.00
C TYR A 135 -4.56 20.49 28.91
N THR A 136 -5.09 19.73 27.95
CA THR A 136 -4.88 18.27 27.91
C THR A 136 -3.83 17.82 26.90
N ARG A 137 -3.77 18.46 25.72
CA ARG A 137 -2.91 18.12 24.57
C ARG A 137 -2.83 16.61 24.26
N SER A 138 -3.88 15.85 24.57
CA SER A 138 -3.86 14.38 24.55
C SER A 138 -3.50 13.81 23.18
N ASP A 139 -4.05 14.41 22.12
CA ASP A 139 -3.84 13.97 20.75
C ASP A 139 -2.41 14.25 20.26
N ILE A 140 -1.82 15.38 20.70
CA ILE A 140 -0.41 15.73 20.45
C ILE A 140 0.50 14.73 21.16
N ASN A 141 0.24 14.45 22.44
CA ASN A 141 1.01 13.48 23.23
C ASN A 141 0.93 12.06 22.63
N LYS A 142 -0.25 11.65 22.17
CA LYS A 142 -0.45 10.36 21.50
C LYS A 142 0.27 10.29 20.15
N LEU A 143 0.14 11.32 19.32
CA LEU A 143 0.86 11.39 18.03
C LEU A 143 2.38 11.35 18.24
N GLN A 144 2.90 12.00 19.29
CA GLN A 144 4.31 11.92 19.65
C GLN A 144 4.73 10.51 20.06
N GLN A 145 3.93 9.82 20.89
CA GLN A 145 4.16 8.41 21.25
C GLN A 145 4.13 7.47 20.03
N ASP A 146 3.16 7.65 19.13
CA ASP A 146 3.06 6.86 17.90
C ASP A 146 4.26 7.12 16.95
N ILE A 147 4.75 8.37 16.88
CA ILE A 147 5.97 8.75 16.15
C ILE A 147 7.20 8.05 16.72
N ASP A 148 7.37 8.09 18.04
CA ASP A 148 8.56 7.52 18.69
C ASP A 148 8.53 5.99 18.65
N LYS A 149 7.33 5.37 18.72
CA LYS A 149 7.13 3.95 18.41
C LYS A 149 7.56 3.60 16.99
N LYS A 150 7.12 4.37 15.97
CA LYS A 150 7.49 4.11 14.56
C LYS A 150 8.98 4.30 14.30
N LYS A 151 9.65 5.26 14.95
CA LYS A 151 11.12 5.36 14.92
C LYS A 151 11.79 4.11 15.50
N GLY A 152 11.26 3.58 16.61
CA GLY A 152 11.74 2.34 17.22
C GLY A 152 11.57 1.12 16.29
N GLU A 153 10.46 1.05 15.57
CA GLU A 153 10.21 -0.01 14.57
C GLU A 153 11.18 0.10 13.38
N ILE A 154 11.45 1.30 12.86
CA ILE A 154 12.46 1.53 11.79
C ILE A 154 13.86 1.13 12.28
N ALA A 155 14.25 1.49 13.51
CA ALA A 155 15.52 1.06 14.09
C ALA A 155 15.59 -0.47 14.29
N GLY A 156 14.45 -1.11 14.53
CA GLY A 156 14.32 -2.57 14.53
C GLY A 156 14.54 -3.19 13.15
N ASP A 157 14.04 -2.55 12.09
CA ASP A 157 14.28 -2.99 10.70
C ASP A 157 15.74 -2.79 10.27
N ASP A 158 16.37 -1.67 10.65
CA ASP A 158 17.80 -1.45 10.46
C ASP A 158 18.65 -2.51 11.17
N LYS A 159 18.28 -2.86 12.40
CA LYS A 159 18.91 -3.97 13.12
C LYS A 159 18.66 -5.32 12.42
N ALA A 160 17.46 -5.58 11.90
CA ALA A 160 17.16 -6.82 11.18
C ALA A 160 17.98 -6.97 9.90
N LEU A 161 18.27 -5.87 9.18
CA LEU A 161 19.21 -5.87 8.05
C LEU A 161 20.63 -6.22 8.49
N ALA A 162 21.13 -5.58 9.55
CA ALA A 162 22.47 -5.87 10.09
C ALA A 162 22.60 -7.33 10.61
N ASP A 163 21.57 -7.84 11.29
CA ASP A 163 21.54 -9.21 11.79
C ASP A 163 21.50 -10.24 10.64
N LEU A 164 20.85 -9.91 9.51
CA LEU A 164 20.83 -10.71 8.28
C LEU A 164 22.19 -10.69 7.54
N GLU A 165 22.86 -9.54 7.48
CA GLU A 165 24.23 -9.42 6.95
C GLU A 165 25.24 -10.21 7.79
N ASP A 166 25.09 -10.16 9.12
CA ASP A 166 25.89 -10.96 10.05
C ASP A 166 25.57 -12.46 9.94
N GLN A 167 24.33 -12.84 9.66
CA GLN A 167 23.94 -14.24 9.40
C GLN A 167 24.61 -14.75 8.13
N LEU A 168 24.52 -14.01 7.02
CA LEU A 168 25.20 -14.32 5.76
C LEU A 168 26.70 -14.55 5.97
N ARG A 169 27.34 -13.68 6.77
CA ARG A 169 28.77 -13.78 7.10
C ARG A 169 29.11 -15.01 7.95
N ARG A 170 28.24 -15.40 8.89
CA ARG A 170 28.39 -16.62 9.71
C ARG A 170 28.20 -17.90 8.90
N GLU A 171 27.28 -17.89 7.93
CA GLU A 171 27.00 -19.02 7.05
C GLU A 171 27.96 -19.13 5.86
N GLY A 172 28.82 -18.12 5.66
CA GLY A 172 29.84 -18.12 4.61
C GLY A 172 29.31 -17.81 3.20
N GLY A 173 28.09 -17.28 3.09
CA GLY A 173 27.50 -16.89 1.81
C GLY A 173 28.16 -15.65 1.20
N GLU A 174 28.02 -15.47 -0.11
CA GLU A 174 28.70 -14.35 -0.78
C GLU A 174 28.07 -13.00 -0.42
N PRO A 175 28.87 -11.96 -0.09
CA PRO A 175 28.36 -10.60 0.13
C PRO A 175 27.61 -9.98 -1.08
N GLY A 176 27.64 -10.63 -2.25
CA GLY A 176 26.85 -10.26 -3.42
C GLY A 176 25.35 -10.57 -3.32
N TRP A 177 24.95 -11.52 -2.47
CA TRP A 177 23.55 -11.97 -2.36
C TRP A 177 22.63 -10.90 -1.75
N LEU A 178 23.17 -10.04 -0.87
CA LEU A 178 22.47 -8.91 -0.27
C LEU A 178 22.67 -7.58 -1.03
N ARG A 179 22.99 -7.63 -2.34
CA ARG A 179 22.91 -6.45 -3.23
C ARG A 179 21.48 -6.28 -3.74
#